data_AF-A0A529WMX0-F1
#
_entry.id   AF-A0A529WMX0-F1
#
_cell.length_a   1.000
_cell.length_b   1.000
_cell.length_c   1.000
_cell.angle_alpha   90.00
_cell.angle_beta   90.00
_cell.angle_gamma   90.00
#
_symmetry.space_group_name_H-M   'P 1'
#
loop_
_entity.id
_entity.type
_entity.pdbx_description
1 polymer ?
#
loop_
_entity_poly.entity_id
_entity_poly.type
_entity_poly.pdbx_seq_one_letter_code
_entity_poly.pdbx_strand_id
1 'polypeptide(L)' 'MARQRTATARHTRRPRSRPLKGEETEVKHVVETQGLSPAQARELVRRHGNDWRKIEEAAKTYKGDE' A
#
# COMPACT_ATOMS: atom_id res chain seq x y z
N MET A 1 -3.90 -30.15 29.44
CA MET A 1 -3.84 -29.95 27.97
C MET A 1 -3.61 -28.47 27.69
N ALA A 2 -2.38 -28.07 27.37
CA ALA A 2 -2.02 -26.67 27.14
C ALA A 2 -2.46 -26.23 25.74
N ARG A 3 -3.42 -25.29 25.66
CA ARG A 3 -3.84 -24.67 24.39
C ARG A 3 -2.80 -23.62 24.01
N GLN A 4 -1.97 -23.97 23.03
CA GLN A 4 -0.96 -23.11 22.46
C GLN A 4 -1.62 -21.91 21.78
N ARG A 5 -1.14 -20.71 22.14
CA ARG A 5 -1.50 -19.41 21.59
C ARG A 5 -1.12 -19.39 20.12
N THR A 6 -2.08 -19.31 19.20
CA THR A 6 -1.80 -19.12 17.78
C THR A 6 -1.20 -17.74 17.57
N ALA A 7 0.10 -17.73 17.32
CA ALA A 7 0.87 -16.55 16.96
C ALA A 7 0.19 -15.82 15.79
N THR A 8 -0.08 -14.54 16.00
CA THR A 8 -0.35 -13.57 14.94
C THR A 8 0.83 -13.61 13.97
N ALA A 9 0.63 -14.29 12.83
CA ALA A 9 1.58 -14.26 11.74
C ALA A 9 1.73 -12.81 11.29
N ARG A 10 2.78 -12.15 11.78
CA ARG A 10 3.29 -10.89 11.21
C ARG A 10 3.72 -11.24 9.80
N HIS A 11 2.79 -11.12 8.85
CA HIS A 11 3.08 -11.19 7.43
C HIS A 11 4.14 -10.14 7.16
N THR A 12 5.39 -10.57 7.07
CA THR A 12 6.50 -9.73 6.63
C THR A 12 6.03 -9.10 5.33
N ARG A 13 5.94 -7.77 5.29
CA ARG A 13 5.45 -6.98 4.16
C ARG A 13 6.44 -7.06 3.00
N ARG A 14 6.70 -8.27 2.48
CA ARG A 14 7.43 -8.43 1.23
C ARG A 14 6.54 -7.84 0.15
N PRO A 15 7.00 -6.83 -0.60
CA PRO A 15 6.23 -6.26 -1.68
C PRO A 15 5.88 -7.39 -2.65
N ARG A 16 4.58 -7.60 -2.88
CA ARG A 16 4.09 -8.71 -3.71
C ARG A 16 4.69 -8.60 -5.09
N SER A 17 5.18 -9.69 -5.67
CA SER A 17 5.83 -9.66 -7.00
C SER A 17 4.86 -9.50 -8.17
N ARG A 18 3.55 -9.65 -7.93
CA ARG A 18 2.51 -9.59 -8.95
C ARG A 18 1.45 -8.54 -8.61
N PRO A 19 1.06 -7.71 -9.60
CA PRO A 19 -0.07 -6.78 -9.44
C PRO A 19 -1.35 -7.54 -9.12
N LEU A 20 -2.13 -7.05 -8.15
CA LEU A 20 -3.47 -7.56 -7.89
C LEU A 20 -4.46 -7.06 -8.97
N LYS A 21 -5.50 -7.84 -9.26
CA LYS A 21 -6.64 -7.33 -10.05
C LYS A 21 -7.26 -6.17 -9.27
N GLY A 22 -7.30 -4.97 -9.87
CA GLY A 22 -7.76 -3.74 -9.22
C GLY A 22 -6.64 -2.76 -8.85
N GLU A 23 -5.37 -3.20 -8.88
CA GLU A 23 -4.21 -2.36 -8.51
C GLU A 23 -4.08 -1.13 -9.43
N GLU A 24 -4.39 -1.28 -10.73
CA GLU A 24 -4.33 -0.15 -11.67
C GLU A 24 -5.41 0.92 -11.42
N THR A 25 -6.58 0.52 -10.93
CA THR A 25 -7.65 1.45 -10.55
C THR A 25 -7.25 2.26 -9.33
N GLU A 26 -6.65 1.61 -8.34
CA GLU A 26 -6.13 2.28 -7.15
C GLU A 26 -5.00 3.24 -7.52
N VAL A 27 -4.03 2.78 -8.33
CA VAL A 27 -2.93 3.61 -8.81
C VAL A 27 -3.45 4.87 -9.50
N LYS A 28 -4.41 4.71 -10.42
CA LYS A 28 -5.02 5.85 -11.12
C LYS A 28 -5.68 6.80 -10.13
N HIS A 29 -6.41 6.28 -9.15
CA HIS A 29 -7.08 7.10 -8.14
C HIS A 29 -6.09 7.86 -7.24
N VAL A 30 -4.92 7.28 -6.93
CA VAL A 30 -3.86 7.95 -6.15
C VAL A 30 -3.21 9.07 -6.96
N VAL A 31 -2.91 8.81 -8.23
CA VAL A 31 -2.38 9.82 -9.16
C VAL A 31 -3.35 11.00 -9.28
N GLU A 32 -4.64 10.72 -9.46
CA GLU A 32 -5.66 11.76 -9.62
C GLU A 32 -5.93 12.56 -8.32
N THR A 33 -5.91 11.89 -7.17
CA THR A 33 -6.25 12.52 -5.88
C THR A 33 -5.06 13.25 -5.26
N GLN A 34 -3.87 12.65 -5.31
CA GLN A 34 -2.66 13.15 -4.63
C GLN A 34 -1.71 13.87 -5.58
N GLY A 35 -1.89 13.73 -6.89
CA GLY A 35 -1.00 14.32 -7.90
C GLY A 35 0.36 13.65 -8.01
N LEU A 36 0.49 12.41 -7.55
CA LEU A 36 1.75 11.66 -7.56
C LEU A 36 2.05 11.07 -8.94
N SER A 37 3.33 10.74 -9.19
CA SER A 37 3.70 9.96 -10.37
C SER A 37 3.08 8.55 -10.33
N PRO A 38 2.64 7.99 -11.47
CA PRO A 38 2.10 6.63 -11.52
C PRO A 38 3.06 5.55 -10.99
N ALA A 39 4.38 5.79 -11.04
CA ALA A 39 5.37 4.90 -10.44
C ALA A 39 5.34 4.95 -8.89
N GLN A 40 5.21 6.14 -8.30
CA GLN A 40 5.08 6.33 -6.85
C GLN A 40 3.76 5.76 -6.35
N ALA A 41 2.66 6.04 -7.06
CA ALA A 41 1.35 5.47 -6.77
C ALA A 41 1.36 3.93 -6.82
N ARG A 42 2.02 3.33 -7.83
CA ARG A 42 2.22 1.87 -7.89
C ARG A 42 2.98 1.34 -6.68
N GLU A 43 4.02 2.03 -6.23
CA GLU A 43 4.74 1.61 -5.03
C GLU A 43 3.87 1.67 -3.77
N LEU A 44 3.08 2.74 -3.62
CA LEU A 44 2.15 2.90 -2.50
C LEU A 44 1.11 1.80 -2.46
N VAL A 45 0.43 1.55 -3.58
CA VAL A 45 -0.57 0.48 -3.70
C VAL A 45 0.08 -0.89 -3.53
N ARG A 46 1.31 -1.10 -4.00
CA ARG A 46 2.03 -2.37 -3.79
C ARG A 46 2.44 -2.60 -2.33
N ARG A 47 2.75 -1.54 -1.59
CA ARG A 47 3.17 -1.58 -0.18
C ARG A 47 1.99 -1.68 0.79
N HIS A 48 0.89 -1.01 0.46
CA HIS A 48 -0.28 -0.85 1.33
C HIS A 48 -1.51 -1.64 0.86
N GLY A 49 -1.54 -2.08 -0.40
CA GLY A 49 -2.72 -2.69 -1.01
C GLY A 49 -3.89 -1.72 -1.01
N ASN A 50 -5.08 -2.24 -0.68
CA ASN A 50 -6.34 -1.48 -0.65
C ASN A 50 -6.53 -0.61 0.61
N ASP A 51 -5.48 -0.37 1.37
CA ASP A 51 -5.50 0.48 2.57
C ASP A 51 -5.38 1.97 2.17
N TRP A 52 -6.48 2.57 1.70
CA TRP A 52 -6.50 3.97 1.24
C TRP A 52 -5.95 4.96 2.27
N ARG A 53 -6.33 4.77 3.54
CA ARG A 53 -5.86 5.63 4.64
C ARG A 53 -4.35 5.62 4.81
N LYS A 54 -3.68 4.48 4.57
CA LYS A 54 -2.21 4.41 4.64
C LYS A 54 -1.55 4.98 3.39
N ILE A 55 -2.18 4.79 2.24
CA ILE A 55 -1.74 5.37 0.97
C ILE A 55 -1.76 6.89 1.05
N GLU A 56 -2.82 7.51 1.57
CA GLU A 56 -2.89 8.96 1.75
C GLU A 56 -1.81 9.48 2.69
N GLU A 57 -1.60 8.83 3.84
CA GLU A 57 -0.56 9.24 4.80
C GLU A 57 0.85 9.12 4.18
N ALA A 58 1.10 8.05 3.44
CA ALA A 58 2.36 7.86 2.71
C ALA A 58 2.51 8.82 1.51
N ALA A 59 1.40 9.21 0.87
CA ALA A 59 1.38 10.20 -0.20
C ALA A 59 1.67 11.62 0.32
N LYS A 60 1.15 11.97 1.49
CA LYS A 60 1.45 13.25 2.16
C LYS A 60 2.93 13.38 2.48
N THR A 61 3.61 12.29 2.83
CA THR A 61 5.06 12.30 3.05
C THR A 61 5.81 12.62 1.76
N TYR A 62 5.40 12.07 0.62
CA TYR A 62 5.98 12.45 -0.68
C TYR A 62 5.78 13.91 -1.08
N LYS A 63 4.72 14.57 -0.60
CA LYS A 63 4.42 15.98 -0.90
C LYS A 63 5.05 16.98 0.09
N GLY A 64 5.54 16.50 1.23
CA GLY A 64 6.10 17.33 2.30
C GLY A 64 7.61 17.53 2.24
N ASP A 65 8.30 16.85 1.33
CA ASP A 65 9.76 16.91 1.13
C ASP A 65 10.16 17.77 -0.10
N GLU A 66 9.30 18.69 -0.56
CA GLU A 66 9.57 19.67 -1.63
C GLU A 66 9.41 21.13 -1.16
#